data_AF-V9E1D0-F1
#
_entry.id   AF-V9E1D0-F1
#
_cell.length_a   1.000
_cell.length_b   1.000
_cell.length_c   1.000
_cell.angle_alpha   90.00
_cell.angle_beta   90.00
_cell.angle_gamma   90.00
#
_symmetry.space_group_name_H-M   'P 1'
#
loop_
_entity.id
_entity.type
_entity.pdbx_description
1 polymer ?
#
loop_
_entity_poly.entity_id
_entity_poly.type
_entity_poly.pdbx_seq_one_letter_code
_entity_poly.pdbx_strand_id
1 'polypeptide(L)'
;MPGMMAGGNDSDNSYERELSDIMEYLDSGKRGIHPPFSACTSQISTTSGISSQLSAQPRQSDVETTREYALSNNGDAENAAIVELESSCILVTEEGAFMRGFQSWFDSWGDFFSAADAHCGSTYQLLPRRSSYQSDTRNKKLMSKGVLENDPRIILVDSFDKYSYTLMCTHGIKKRATQKGKRQRRIIRYLGYTAQVNGVVTRNADNEWKVHATWHGSHNHLRSERLYQYYAENRRIKDPQVLRQIADMKSAGADAKGILDYLRRNTDVTIEKKQAVKASCHLMMKSRNALEYKKYKDTMLGLLGGNTSDQFYKYCQANWELCKDEWVDYHRDNVPHLSNHTNNRIECGWVKLKQKVKREYTIDEMLATIIMLQEWSEDSYVKEFTALGTRQTPLQEDAVDPELSALAVQLSPHAYRIVAKQYRFAISDPAQYCIDASTPGKALLHMEGVEDGERHVVNTQTFQGGCVFMQTLLLPCRHVMRLRLVVR
;
A
#
# COMPACT_ATOMS: atom_id res chain seq x y z
N MET A 1 -27.05 -0.72 50.57
CA MET A 1 -25.72 -1.37 50.47
C MET A 1 -25.95 -2.87 50.33
N PRO A 2 -25.11 -3.63 49.59
CA PRO A 2 -23.81 -3.31 48.96
C PRO A 2 -23.88 -3.41 47.41
N GLY A 3 -22.93 -3.00 46.56
CA GLY A 3 -21.62 -2.37 46.72
C GLY A 3 -21.06 -2.04 45.32
N MET A 4 -20.40 -0.89 45.20
CA MET A 4 -19.66 -0.42 44.01
C MET A 4 -18.42 -1.29 43.75
N MET A 5 -18.06 -1.49 42.48
CA MET A 5 -16.66 -1.56 42.02
C MET A 5 -16.55 -1.00 40.58
N ALA A 6 -15.48 -0.26 40.35
CA ALA A 6 -15.24 0.65 39.24
C ALA A 6 -14.46 0.03 38.07
N GLY A 7 -14.61 0.64 36.89
CA GLY A 7 -13.53 1.06 35.99
C GLY A 7 -12.55 0.03 35.42
N GLY A 8 -12.66 -0.20 34.11
CA GLY A 8 -11.55 -0.67 33.25
C GLY A 8 -11.70 -0.06 31.86
N ASN A 9 -10.73 0.77 31.45
CA ASN A 9 -10.65 1.47 30.16
C ASN A 9 -10.69 0.51 28.97
N ASP A 10 -11.77 0.54 28.18
CA ASP A 10 -11.76 0.08 26.79
C ASP A 10 -11.34 1.25 25.89
N SER A 11 -10.05 1.58 25.90
CA SER A 11 -9.45 2.44 24.89
C SER A 11 -9.26 1.63 23.60
N ASP A 12 -10.28 1.71 22.74
CA ASP A 12 -10.21 1.78 21.28
C ASP A 12 -8.97 1.14 20.60
N ASN A 13 -9.01 -0.18 20.49
CA ASN A 13 -7.95 -1.03 19.90
C ASN A 13 -7.99 -1.05 18.34
N SER A 14 -8.40 0.07 17.74
CA SER A 14 -8.48 0.30 16.29
C SER A 14 -7.08 0.50 15.68
N TYR A 15 -6.18 1.14 16.43
CA TYR A 15 -4.84 1.55 15.97
C TYR A 15 -3.85 0.39 15.84
N GLU A 16 -3.97 -0.68 16.63
CA GLU A 16 -3.11 -1.87 16.49
C GLU A 16 -3.35 -2.63 15.17
N ARG A 17 -4.54 -2.48 14.58
CA ARG A 17 -4.93 -3.14 13.34
C ARG A 17 -4.34 -2.46 12.10
N GLU A 18 -4.37 -1.13 12.06
CA GLU A 18 -3.75 -0.31 11.00
C GLU A 18 -2.21 -0.37 11.01
N LEU A 19 -1.61 -0.42 12.20
CA LEU A 19 -0.17 -0.57 12.35
C LEU A 19 0.32 -1.96 11.96
N SER A 20 -0.52 -2.99 12.12
CA SER A 20 -0.27 -4.36 11.63
C SER A 20 -0.36 -4.44 10.11
N ASP A 21 -1.28 -3.72 9.47
CA ASP A 21 -1.40 -3.66 8.01
C ASP A 21 -0.24 -2.90 7.34
N ILE A 22 0.23 -1.80 7.96
CA ILE A 22 1.44 -1.09 7.52
C ILE A 22 2.70 -1.94 7.79
N MET A 23 2.71 -2.75 8.85
CA MET A 23 3.81 -3.69 9.12
C MET A 23 3.81 -4.87 8.16
N GLU A 24 2.66 -5.39 7.76
CA GLU A 24 2.55 -6.42 6.73
C GLU A 24 3.00 -5.85 5.37
N TYR A 25 2.75 -4.56 5.12
CA TYR A 25 3.26 -3.84 3.94
C TYR A 25 4.79 -3.69 3.95
N LEU A 26 5.39 -3.32 5.09
CA LEU A 26 6.84 -3.18 5.24
C LEU A 26 7.60 -4.52 5.31
N ASP A 27 7.03 -5.53 5.97
CA ASP A 27 7.56 -6.90 6.01
C ASP A 27 7.37 -7.61 4.66
N SER A 28 6.47 -7.12 3.79
CA SER A 28 6.30 -7.65 2.43
C SER A 28 7.41 -7.23 1.46
N GLY A 29 8.41 -6.44 1.86
CA GLY A 29 9.56 -6.08 1.01
C GLY A 29 9.16 -5.33 -0.28
N LYS A 30 8.06 -4.57 -0.25
CA LYS A 30 7.61 -3.75 -1.38
C LYS A 30 8.30 -2.39 -1.31
N ARG A 31 9.37 -2.22 -2.10
CA ARG A 31 10.00 -0.91 -2.36
C ARG A 31 9.64 -0.47 -3.77
N GLY A 32 9.08 0.73 -3.90
CA GLY A 32 8.92 1.42 -5.16
C GLY A 32 8.56 2.87 -4.92
N ILE A 33 9.20 3.74 -5.69
CA ILE A 33 9.26 5.20 -5.56
C ILE A 33 8.00 5.83 -6.18
N HIS A 34 7.51 6.95 -5.64
CA HIS A 34 6.41 7.76 -6.18
C HIS A 34 6.91 9.23 -6.37
N PRO A 35 6.75 9.88 -7.54
CA PRO A 35 6.87 11.29 -7.89
C PRO A 35 5.58 12.07 -7.57
N PRO A 36 5.67 13.42 -7.64
CA PRO A 36 4.70 14.33 -7.04
C PRO A 36 3.49 14.58 -7.95
N PHE A 37 2.32 14.72 -7.33
CA PHE A 37 1.08 15.04 -8.04
C PHE A 37 1.07 16.52 -8.46
N SER A 38 1.10 16.77 -9.77
CA SER A 38 0.85 18.10 -10.34
C SER A 38 -0.56 18.58 -9.96
N ALA A 39 -0.63 19.80 -9.42
CA ALA A 39 -1.87 20.50 -9.14
C ALA A 39 -2.71 20.66 -10.41
N CYS A 40 -3.95 20.19 -10.38
CA CYS A 40 -4.99 20.67 -11.28
C CYS A 40 -6.15 21.16 -10.43
N THR A 41 -6.11 22.44 -10.09
CA THR A 41 -7.25 23.19 -9.60
C THR A 41 -7.75 24.02 -10.77
N SER A 42 -8.89 23.65 -11.37
CA SER A 42 -9.86 24.62 -11.89
C SER A 42 -11.14 23.96 -12.42
N GLN A 43 -12.23 24.37 -11.78
CA GLN A 43 -13.52 24.72 -12.39
C GLN A 43 -14.39 23.62 -13.01
N ILE A 44 -15.48 23.30 -12.32
CA ILE A 44 -16.73 22.92 -12.97
C ILE A 44 -17.82 23.86 -12.47
N SER A 45 -18.13 24.86 -13.31
CA SER A 45 -19.41 25.54 -13.36
C SER A 45 -20.22 24.96 -14.52
N THR A 46 -21.44 24.53 -14.20
CA THR A 46 -22.68 24.57 -15.01
C THR A 46 -22.66 24.19 -16.51
N THR A 47 -23.28 23.02 -16.78
CA THR A 47 -24.27 22.71 -17.86
C THR A 47 -24.20 23.40 -19.23
N SER A 48 -24.05 22.61 -20.30
CA SER A 48 -25.05 22.38 -21.39
C SER A 48 -24.35 21.81 -22.64
N GLY A 49 -25.00 20.85 -23.32
CA GLY A 49 -24.37 19.98 -24.31
C GLY A 49 -24.13 20.59 -25.69
N ILE A 50 -23.42 19.83 -26.53
CA ILE A 50 -23.60 19.68 -27.98
C ILE A 50 -22.80 18.44 -28.43
N SER A 51 -23.42 17.71 -29.34
CA SER A 51 -22.96 16.48 -29.99
C SER A 51 -21.94 16.75 -31.10
N SER A 52 -21.11 15.73 -31.36
CA SER A 52 -20.70 15.23 -32.69
C SER A 52 -19.26 15.45 -33.21
N GLN A 53 -18.73 14.31 -33.68
CA GLN A 53 -17.77 14.06 -34.77
C GLN A 53 -16.25 13.93 -34.51
N LEU A 54 -15.78 12.75 -34.92
CA LEU A 54 -14.41 12.26 -35.07
C LEU A 54 -13.61 13.06 -36.11
N SER A 55 -12.32 13.28 -35.85
CA SER A 55 -11.27 12.95 -36.83
C SER A 55 -9.91 12.85 -36.10
N ALA A 56 -9.17 11.78 -36.38
CA ALA A 56 -7.86 11.49 -35.83
C ALA A 56 -6.75 11.89 -36.82
N GLN A 57 -5.68 12.54 -36.35
CA GLN A 57 -4.30 12.35 -36.83
C GLN A 57 -3.28 12.71 -35.72
N PRO A 58 -2.26 11.87 -35.43
CA PRO A 58 -1.28 12.12 -34.38
C PRO A 58 -0.05 12.89 -34.90
N ARG A 59 0.38 13.94 -34.18
CA ARG A 59 1.66 14.64 -34.41
C ARG A 59 2.79 14.00 -33.61
N GLN A 60 3.93 13.82 -34.26
CA GLN A 60 5.18 13.30 -33.71
C GLN A 60 5.82 14.32 -32.73
N SER A 61 5.60 14.16 -31.43
CA SER A 61 6.46 14.75 -30.38
C SER A 61 6.39 14.06 -29.00
N ASP A 62 5.69 12.94 -28.85
CA ASP A 62 5.32 12.39 -27.52
C ASP A 62 6.26 11.29 -26.95
N VAL A 63 7.49 11.18 -27.46
CA VAL A 63 8.40 10.07 -27.08
C VAL A 63 9.26 10.38 -25.84
N GLU A 64 9.43 11.65 -25.44
CA GLU A 64 10.23 12.00 -24.26
C GLU A 64 9.38 12.23 -22.99
N THR A 65 8.14 12.71 -23.12
CA THR A 65 7.23 12.99 -21.98
C THR A 65 6.66 11.72 -21.33
N THR A 66 6.67 10.58 -22.04
CA THR A 66 6.14 9.30 -21.54
C THR A 66 7.10 8.55 -20.62
N ARG A 67 8.38 8.97 -20.54
CA ARG A 67 9.41 8.27 -19.77
C ARG A 67 9.53 8.74 -18.32
N GLU A 68 9.15 9.99 -18.01
CA GLU A 68 9.20 10.55 -16.65
C GLU A 68 7.92 10.31 -15.82
N TYR A 69 6.77 10.09 -16.45
CA TYR A 69 5.48 9.86 -15.74
C TYR A 69 5.27 8.40 -15.25
N ALA A 70 6.01 7.43 -15.78
CA ALA A 70 5.76 5.99 -15.57
C ALA A 70 6.28 5.40 -14.25
N LEU A 71 7.04 6.18 -13.48
CA LEU A 71 7.63 5.73 -12.22
C LEU A 71 6.72 6.06 -11.02
N SER A 72 5.42 6.38 -11.27
CA SER A 72 4.68 7.25 -10.37
C SER A 72 3.85 6.71 -9.25
N ASN A 73 3.32 5.51 -9.41
CA ASN A 73 2.30 5.03 -8.50
C ASN A 73 2.41 3.54 -8.38
N ASN A 74 2.73 2.95 -7.23
CA ASN A 74 2.76 1.48 -7.10
C ASN A 74 1.38 0.82 -7.22
N GLY A 75 0.30 1.55 -6.90
CA GLY A 75 -1.06 1.15 -7.27
C GLY A 75 -1.22 1.10 -8.80
N ASP A 76 -0.68 2.09 -9.49
CA ASP A 76 -0.69 2.16 -10.96
C ASP A 76 0.41 1.34 -11.61
N ALA A 77 1.43 0.87 -10.89
CA ALA A 77 2.49 0.00 -11.39
C ALA A 77 2.09 -1.47 -11.23
N GLU A 78 1.39 -1.83 -10.15
CA GLU A 78 0.68 -3.11 -10.07
C GLU A 78 -0.47 -3.12 -11.09
N ASN A 79 -1.27 -2.05 -11.21
CA ASN A 79 -2.29 -1.96 -12.25
C ASN A 79 -1.69 -1.89 -13.66
N ALA A 80 -0.57 -1.19 -13.90
CA ALA A 80 0.11 -1.14 -15.21
C ALA A 80 0.78 -2.47 -15.53
N ALA A 81 1.41 -3.14 -14.57
CA ALA A 81 1.93 -4.50 -14.76
C ALA A 81 0.79 -5.49 -15.00
N ILE A 82 -0.37 -5.30 -14.36
CA ILE A 82 -1.59 -6.09 -14.62
C ILE A 82 -2.15 -5.75 -16.01
N VAL A 83 -2.23 -4.49 -16.41
CA VAL A 83 -2.73 -4.04 -17.71
C VAL A 83 -1.77 -4.45 -18.83
N GLU A 84 -0.46 -4.42 -18.61
CA GLU A 84 0.59 -4.92 -19.50
C GLU A 84 0.53 -6.45 -19.59
N LEU A 85 0.33 -7.16 -18.47
CA LEU A 85 0.08 -8.59 -18.46
C LEU A 85 -1.23 -8.95 -19.19
N GLU A 86 -2.32 -8.23 -18.95
CA GLU A 86 -3.66 -8.48 -19.52
C GLU A 86 -3.72 -8.07 -21.02
N SER A 87 -3.05 -7.00 -21.44
CA SER A 87 -2.97 -6.58 -22.85
C SER A 87 -2.01 -7.45 -23.68
N SER A 88 -1.02 -8.07 -23.04
CA SER A 88 -0.10 -9.03 -23.69
C SER A 88 -0.65 -10.46 -23.80
N CYS A 89 -1.85 -10.73 -23.24
CA CYS A 89 -2.53 -12.03 -23.33
C CYS A 89 -2.91 -12.49 -24.75
N ILE A 90 -2.67 -11.64 -25.76
CA ILE A 90 -3.04 -11.84 -27.16
C ILE A 90 -1.88 -12.48 -27.98
N LEU A 91 -0.64 -12.46 -27.46
CA LEU A 91 0.54 -12.97 -28.15
C LEU A 91 0.82 -14.43 -27.75
N VAL A 92 0.28 -15.40 -28.49
CA VAL A 92 0.67 -16.81 -28.33
C VAL A 92 2.04 -17.01 -28.95
N THR A 93 3.04 -17.32 -28.13
CA THR A 93 4.37 -17.76 -28.64
C THR A 93 4.28 -19.17 -29.23
N GLU A 94 5.17 -19.49 -30.18
CA GLU A 94 5.31 -20.85 -30.70
C GLU A 94 5.52 -21.87 -29.58
N GLU A 95 5.08 -23.11 -29.81
CA GLU A 95 5.22 -24.20 -28.84
C GLU A 95 6.68 -24.36 -28.39
N GLY A 96 6.90 -24.36 -27.08
CA GLY A 96 8.23 -24.54 -26.49
C GLY A 96 9.21 -23.37 -26.67
N ALA A 97 8.81 -22.27 -27.33
CA ALA A 97 9.71 -21.13 -27.58
C ALA A 97 10.29 -20.49 -26.31
N PHE A 98 9.61 -20.64 -25.18
CA PHE A 98 10.04 -20.13 -23.88
C PHE A 98 11.30 -20.80 -23.31
N MET A 99 11.64 -21.98 -23.82
CA MET A 99 12.87 -22.71 -23.48
C MET A 99 13.88 -22.74 -24.64
N ARG A 100 13.77 -21.82 -25.62
CA ARG A 100 14.72 -21.72 -26.73
C ARG A 100 16.14 -21.53 -26.19
N GLY A 101 17.06 -22.39 -26.62
CA GLY A 101 18.46 -22.38 -26.16
C GLY A 101 18.70 -23.09 -24.82
N PHE A 102 17.68 -23.66 -24.19
CA PHE A 102 17.84 -24.45 -22.97
C PHE A 102 18.29 -25.88 -23.30
N GLN A 103 19.22 -26.42 -22.50
CA GLN A 103 19.72 -27.78 -22.69
C GLN A 103 18.76 -28.83 -22.13
N SER A 104 18.74 -30.02 -22.74
CA SER A 104 17.82 -31.11 -22.35
C SER A 104 18.42 -32.15 -21.41
N TRP A 105 19.73 -32.17 -21.19
CA TRP A 105 20.40 -33.21 -20.41
C TRP A 105 21.27 -32.62 -19.30
N PHE A 106 21.20 -33.24 -18.12
CA PHE A 106 21.92 -32.81 -16.91
C PHE A 106 22.38 -34.02 -16.11
N ASP A 107 23.55 -33.92 -15.47
CA ASP A 107 24.12 -35.00 -14.67
C ASP A 107 23.44 -35.14 -13.30
N SER A 108 22.89 -34.04 -12.77
CA SER A 108 22.17 -34.04 -11.50
C SER A 108 20.93 -33.14 -11.49
N TRP A 109 20.06 -33.32 -10.49
CA TRP A 109 18.99 -32.36 -10.21
C TRP A 109 19.52 -30.97 -9.86
N GLY A 110 20.69 -30.88 -9.24
CA GLY A 110 21.35 -29.61 -8.92
C GLY A 110 21.65 -28.80 -10.18
N ASP A 111 22.32 -29.44 -11.15
CA ASP A 111 22.69 -28.79 -12.42
C ASP A 111 21.46 -28.35 -13.22
N PHE A 112 20.42 -29.20 -13.24
CA PHE A 112 19.14 -28.87 -13.86
C PHE A 112 18.52 -27.60 -13.25
N PHE A 113 18.44 -27.52 -11.93
CA PHE A 113 17.83 -26.36 -11.27
C PHE A 113 18.70 -25.10 -11.40
N SER A 114 20.02 -25.22 -11.31
CA SER A 114 20.93 -24.08 -11.53
C SER A 114 20.79 -23.50 -12.94
N ALA A 115 20.73 -24.36 -13.96
CA ALA A 115 20.50 -23.92 -15.33
C ALA A 115 19.09 -23.33 -15.51
N ALA A 116 18.07 -23.96 -14.93
CA ALA A 116 16.69 -23.49 -15.02
C ALA A 116 16.53 -22.11 -14.35
N ASP A 117 17.16 -21.87 -13.20
CA ASP A 117 17.14 -20.59 -12.50
C ASP A 117 17.88 -19.51 -13.31
N ALA A 118 19.04 -19.83 -13.88
CA ALA A 118 19.78 -18.92 -14.75
C ALA A 118 18.98 -18.54 -16.01
N HIS A 119 18.37 -19.52 -16.68
CA HIS A 119 17.51 -19.32 -17.85
C HIS A 119 16.27 -18.49 -17.49
N CYS A 120 15.64 -18.78 -16.35
CA CYS A 120 14.49 -18.03 -15.87
C CYS A 120 14.84 -16.57 -15.54
N GLY A 121 16.01 -16.34 -14.96
CA GLY A 121 16.54 -15.01 -14.67
C GLY A 121 16.84 -14.19 -15.93
N SER A 122 17.48 -14.79 -16.94
CA SER A 122 17.84 -14.09 -18.19
C SER A 122 16.64 -13.86 -19.12
N THR A 123 15.61 -14.70 -19.03
CA THR A 123 14.40 -14.59 -19.85
C THR A 123 13.19 -14.02 -19.10
N TYR A 124 13.40 -13.56 -17.86
CA TYR A 124 12.38 -12.93 -17.00
C TYR A 124 11.10 -13.76 -16.84
N GLN A 125 11.23 -15.07 -16.70
CA GLN A 125 10.12 -16.00 -16.52
C GLN A 125 10.17 -16.66 -15.14
N LEU A 126 9.00 -17.00 -14.58
CA LEU A 126 8.91 -17.65 -13.27
C LEU A 126 8.24 -19.02 -13.40
N LEU A 127 9.04 -20.07 -13.29
CA LEU A 127 8.63 -21.47 -13.41
C LEU A 127 8.78 -22.21 -12.05
N PRO A 128 7.88 -21.99 -11.08
CA PRO A 128 7.93 -22.70 -9.80
C PRO A 128 7.73 -24.21 -9.96
N ARG A 129 8.32 -24.96 -9.01
CA ARG A 129 8.10 -26.40 -8.88
C ARG A 129 6.62 -26.67 -8.54
N ARG A 130 5.96 -27.50 -9.34
CA ARG A 130 4.54 -27.84 -9.17
C ARG A 130 4.34 -29.19 -8.49
N SER A 131 5.00 -30.22 -9.02
CA SER A 131 4.89 -31.58 -8.51
C SER A 131 6.23 -32.29 -8.62
N SER A 132 6.41 -33.29 -7.76
CA SER A 132 7.55 -34.18 -7.76
C SER A 132 7.09 -35.61 -7.55
N TYR A 133 7.74 -36.57 -8.18
CA TYR A 133 7.52 -38.00 -7.94
C TYR A 133 8.80 -38.64 -7.40
N GLN A 134 8.74 -39.33 -6.25
CA GLN A 134 9.91 -39.92 -5.62
C GLN A 134 10.40 -41.17 -6.35
N SER A 135 11.72 -41.32 -6.46
CA SER A 135 12.36 -42.49 -7.08
C SER A 135 12.04 -43.78 -6.33
N ASP A 136 12.11 -43.75 -4.99
CA ASP A 136 11.77 -44.90 -4.14
C ASP A 136 10.33 -45.39 -4.37
N THR A 137 9.36 -44.47 -4.44
CA THR A 137 7.96 -44.82 -4.72
C THR A 137 7.78 -45.43 -6.11
N ARG A 138 8.54 -44.97 -7.12
CA ARG A 138 8.54 -45.59 -8.46
C ARG A 138 9.17 -46.97 -8.44
N ASN A 139 10.32 -47.13 -7.80
CA ASN A 139 11.03 -48.40 -7.71
C ASN A 139 10.16 -49.47 -7.04
N LYS A 140 9.54 -49.16 -5.89
CA LYS A 140 8.58 -50.05 -5.22
C LYS A 140 7.42 -50.48 -6.12
N LYS A 141 6.89 -49.57 -6.95
CA LYS A 141 5.82 -49.86 -7.90
C LYS A 141 6.25 -50.73 -9.08
N LEU A 142 7.53 -50.67 -9.47
CA LEU A 142 8.10 -51.59 -10.46
C LEU A 142 8.32 -52.97 -9.84
N MET A 143 8.83 -53.03 -8.61
CA MET A 143 9.01 -54.29 -7.87
C MET A 143 7.69 -55.02 -7.65
N SER A 144 6.62 -54.30 -7.29
CA SER A 144 5.27 -54.89 -7.16
C SER A 144 4.71 -55.43 -8.47
N LYS A 145 5.30 -55.09 -9.62
CA LYS A 145 4.96 -55.60 -10.95
C LYS A 145 5.93 -56.71 -11.43
N GLY A 146 6.78 -57.22 -10.54
CA GLY A 146 7.71 -58.33 -10.82
C GLY A 146 9.07 -57.91 -11.35
N VAL A 147 9.45 -56.63 -11.26
CA VAL A 147 10.82 -56.16 -11.59
C VAL A 147 11.75 -56.44 -10.40
N LEU A 148 12.87 -57.11 -10.65
CA LEU A 148 13.84 -57.42 -9.59
C LEU A 148 14.57 -56.15 -9.12
N GLU A 149 15.06 -56.15 -7.88
CA GLU A 149 15.76 -55.01 -7.28
C GLU A 149 17.05 -54.64 -8.03
N ASN A 150 17.69 -55.62 -8.66
CA ASN A 150 18.92 -55.44 -9.42
C ASN A 150 18.68 -55.09 -10.90
N ASP A 151 17.41 -54.89 -11.29
CA ASP A 151 17.06 -54.61 -12.68
C ASP A 151 17.57 -53.23 -13.12
N PRO A 152 18.14 -53.10 -14.34
CA PRO A 152 18.65 -51.82 -14.85
C PRO A 152 17.64 -50.65 -14.87
N ARG A 153 16.34 -50.92 -14.75
CA ARG A 153 15.24 -49.93 -14.68
C ARG A 153 15.06 -49.30 -13.29
N ILE A 154 15.65 -49.88 -12.25
CA ILE A 154 15.63 -49.38 -10.88
C ILE A 154 16.58 -48.19 -10.76
N ILE A 155 16.06 -47.08 -10.23
CA ILE A 155 16.81 -45.82 -10.09
C ILE A 155 17.65 -45.86 -8.82
N LEU A 156 18.89 -45.36 -8.91
CA LEU A 156 19.76 -45.14 -7.76
C LEU A 156 19.23 -43.96 -6.93
N VAL A 157 18.52 -44.25 -5.84
CA VAL A 157 17.82 -43.24 -5.02
C VAL A 157 18.79 -42.28 -4.33
N ASP A 158 20.02 -42.73 -4.02
CA ASP A 158 21.06 -41.90 -3.40
C ASP A 158 21.56 -40.81 -4.35
N SER A 159 21.62 -41.10 -5.65
CA SER A 159 22.02 -40.13 -6.68
C SER A 159 20.83 -39.31 -7.19
N PHE A 160 19.62 -39.90 -7.18
CA PHE A 160 18.39 -39.28 -7.67
C PHE A 160 17.22 -39.57 -6.74
N ASP A 161 17.02 -38.71 -5.74
CA ASP A 161 15.93 -38.86 -4.76
C ASP A 161 14.54 -38.72 -5.40
N LYS A 162 14.43 -37.91 -6.46
CA LYS A 162 13.21 -37.77 -7.28
C LYS A 162 13.38 -38.41 -8.65
N TYR A 163 12.33 -39.10 -9.08
CA TYR A 163 12.20 -39.61 -10.44
C TYR A 163 11.83 -38.50 -11.42
N SER A 164 10.93 -37.59 -11.02
CA SER A 164 10.51 -36.50 -11.89
C SER A 164 10.13 -35.24 -11.12
N TYR A 165 10.31 -34.12 -11.80
CA TYR A 165 9.80 -32.81 -11.41
C TYR A 165 9.00 -32.20 -12.56
N THR A 166 7.92 -31.51 -12.21
CA THR A 166 7.16 -30.68 -13.15
C THR A 166 7.23 -29.24 -12.67
N LEU A 167 7.72 -28.35 -13.53
CA LEU A 167 7.73 -26.91 -13.33
C LEU A 167 6.67 -26.33 -14.25
N MET A 168 5.92 -25.35 -13.77
CA MET A 168 4.87 -24.70 -14.55
C MET A 168 4.94 -23.19 -14.31
N CYS A 169 4.49 -22.41 -15.30
CA CYS A 169 4.27 -20.99 -15.09
C CYS A 169 3.37 -20.74 -13.87
N THR A 170 3.69 -19.73 -13.05
CA THR A 170 2.86 -19.30 -11.90
C THR A 170 1.41 -19.04 -12.29
N HIS A 171 1.19 -18.58 -13.51
CA HIS A 171 -0.13 -18.29 -14.03
C HIS A 171 -0.82 -19.52 -14.68
N GLY A 172 -0.10 -20.60 -14.95
CA GLY A 172 -0.66 -21.89 -15.39
C GLY A 172 -1.22 -22.75 -14.25
N ILE A 173 -1.10 -22.26 -13.01
CA ILE A 173 -1.49 -23.01 -11.81
C ILE A 173 -2.87 -22.58 -11.33
N LYS A 174 -3.88 -23.44 -11.54
CA LYS A 174 -5.21 -23.25 -10.95
C LYS A 174 -5.13 -23.46 -9.43
N LYS A 175 -5.15 -22.37 -8.66
CA LYS A 175 -5.18 -22.45 -7.19
C LYS A 175 -6.56 -22.90 -6.73
N ARG A 176 -6.63 -23.92 -5.86
CA ARG A 176 -7.87 -24.29 -5.16
C ARG A 176 -8.22 -23.16 -4.19
N ALA A 177 -9.48 -22.77 -4.13
CA ALA A 177 -9.96 -21.79 -3.16
C ALA A 177 -9.92 -22.41 -1.76
N THR A 178 -8.82 -22.22 -1.03
CA THR A 178 -8.76 -22.49 0.41
C THR A 178 -9.44 -21.33 1.16
N GLN A 179 -10.26 -21.67 2.15
CA GLN A 179 -11.32 -20.85 2.77
C GLN A 179 -10.96 -19.41 3.21
N LYS A 180 -12.01 -18.55 3.24
CA LYS A 180 -12.29 -17.34 4.07
C LYS A 180 -11.18 -16.30 4.35
N GLY A 181 -10.03 -16.32 3.67
CA GLY A 181 -8.99 -15.27 3.74
C GLY A 181 -9.07 -14.26 2.59
N LYS A 182 -9.35 -12.99 2.91
CA LYS A 182 -9.69 -11.87 1.98
C LYS A 182 -8.53 -11.20 1.21
N ARG A 183 -7.39 -11.85 0.96
CA ARG A 183 -6.33 -11.26 0.10
C ARG A 183 -5.80 -12.28 -0.92
N GLN A 184 -6.38 -12.28 -2.13
CA GLN A 184 -5.72 -12.92 -3.28
C GLN A 184 -4.83 -11.90 -3.99
N ARG A 185 -3.54 -12.21 -4.11
CA ARG A 185 -2.55 -11.38 -4.83
C ARG A 185 -2.94 -11.27 -6.31
N ARG A 186 -3.19 -10.05 -6.82
CA ARG A 186 -3.74 -9.80 -8.18
C ARG A 186 -2.81 -10.23 -9.32
N ILE A 187 -1.49 -10.18 -9.12
CA ILE A 187 -0.48 -10.53 -10.13
C ILE A 187 -0.30 -12.04 -10.33
N ILE A 188 -0.71 -12.89 -9.38
CA ILE A 188 -0.58 -14.35 -9.48
C ILE A 188 -1.97 -14.97 -9.72
N ARG A 189 -2.58 -14.60 -10.86
CA ARG A 189 -3.85 -15.14 -11.35
C ARG A 189 -3.61 -16.34 -12.26
N TYR A 190 -4.53 -17.30 -12.22
CA TYR A 190 -4.57 -18.36 -13.23
C TYR A 190 -5.10 -17.74 -14.53
N LEU A 191 -4.32 -17.73 -15.60
CA LEU A 191 -4.78 -17.27 -16.93
C LEU A 191 -4.69 -18.38 -17.98
N GLY A 192 -4.71 -19.66 -17.55
CA GLY A 192 -4.85 -20.80 -18.46
C GLY A 192 -3.56 -21.26 -19.16
N TYR A 193 -2.40 -20.78 -18.73
CA TYR A 193 -1.12 -21.08 -19.37
C TYR A 193 -0.74 -22.55 -19.31
N THR A 194 -0.18 -23.05 -20.41
CA THR A 194 0.22 -24.45 -20.58
C THR A 194 1.72 -24.67 -20.51
N ALA A 195 2.53 -23.60 -20.46
CA ALA A 195 3.99 -23.68 -20.35
C ALA A 195 4.43 -24.55 -19.16
N GLN A 196 5.02 -25.69 -19.49
CA GLN A 196 5.42 -26.71 -18.55
C GLN A 196 6.77 -27.28 -18.94
N VAL A 197 7.64 -27.45 -17.94
CA VAL A 197 8.92 -28.14 -18.08
C VAL A 197 8.87 -29.40 -17.21
N ASN A 198 9.20 -30.54 -17.77
CA ASN A 198 9.30 -31.81 -17.07
C ASN A 198 10.75 -32.25 -17.05
N GLY A 199 11.32 -32.40 -15.86
CA GLY A 199 12.54 -33.17 -15.67
C GLY A 199 12.17 -34.61 -15.34
N VAL A 200 12.80 -35.58 -16.00
CA VAL A 200 12.64 -37.01 -15.71
C VAL A 200 14.01 -37.68 -15.67
N VAL A 201 14.23 -38.50 -14.64
CA VAL A 201 15.43 -39.34 -14.55
C VAL A 201 15.29 -40.53 -15.49
N THR A 202 16.18 -40.60 -16.47
CA THR A 202 16.21 -41.64 -17.50
C THR A 202 17.64 -41.94 -17.91
N ARG A 203 17.85 -43.07 -18.57
CA ARG A 203 19.14 -43.39 -19.17
C ARG A 203 19.33 -42.61 -20.48
N ASN A 204 20.53 -42.09 -20.70
CA ASN A 204 20.94 -41.52 -21.99
C ASN A 204 21.37 -42.62 -22.98
N ALA A 205 21.88 -42.24 -24.16
CA ALA A 205 22.36 -43.17 -25.17
C ALA A 205 23.53 -44.06 -24.69
N ASP A 206 24.33 -43.55 -23.75
CA ASP A 206 25.46 -44.25 -23.14
C ASP A 206 25.06 -45.12 -21.92
N ASN A 207 23.75 -45.29 -21.70
CA ASN A 207 23.18 -46.01 -20.55
C ASN A 207 23.46 -45.39 -19.17
N GLU A 208 23.87 -44.14 -19.09
CA GLU A 208 24.08 -43.42 -17.83
C GLU A 208 22.78 -42.76 -17.34
N TRP A 209 22.54 -42.79 -16.03
CA TRP A 209 21.41 -42.09 -15.42
C TRP A 209 21.63 -40.58 -15.46
N LYS A 210 20.72 -39.87 -16.12
CA LYS A 210 20.73 -38.41 -16.23
C LYS A 210 19.33 -37.83 -16.05
N VAL A 211 19.25 -36.54 -15.78
CA VAL A 211 17.99 -35.79 -15.83
C VAL A 211 17.75 -35.34 -17.28
N HIS A 212 16.67 -35.82 -17.87
CA HIS A 212 16.20 -35.38 -19.18
C HIS A 212 15.07 -34.36 -19.00
N ALA A 213 15.29 -33.15 -19.50
CA ALA A 213 14.34 -32.06 -19.49
C ALA A 213 13.60 -31.96 -20.82
N THR A 214 12.27 -32.02 -20.75
CA THR A 214 11.37 -31.75 -21.88
C THR A 214 10.44 -30.61 -21.52
N TRP A 215 9.96 -29.88 -22.53
CA TRP A 215 9.05 -28.77 -22.32
C TRP A 215 7.98 -28.73 -23.40
N HIS A 216 6.79 -28.30 -23.02
CA HIS A 216 5.64 -28.18 -23.92
C HIS A 216 4.78 -26.98 -23.52
N GLY A 217 3.84 -26.63 -24.40
CA GLY A 217 2.97 -25.47 -24.23
C GLY A 217 3.65 -24.15 -24.58
N SER A 218 2.97 -23.05 -24.30
CA SER A 218 3.42 -21.70 -24.63
C SER A 218 3.14 -20.71 -23.51
N HIS A 219 3.91 -19.62 -23.50
CA HIS A 219 3.56 -18.43 -22.74
C HIS A 219 2.78 -17.49 -23.66
N ASN A 220 1.66 -16.97 -23.18
CA ASN A 220 0.90 -15.90 -23.80
C ASN A 220 0.85 -14.68 -22.87
N HIS A 221 1.98 -14.28 -22.30
CA HIS A 221 2.08 -13.04 -21.53
C HIS A 221 3.48 -12.44 -21.68
N LEU A 222 3.57 -11.13 -21.52
CA LEU A 222 4.85 -10.43 -21.57
C LEU A 222 5.79 -10.94 -20.47
N ARG A 223 7.03 -11.21 -20.86
CA ARG A 223 8.15 -11.46 -19.96
C ARG A 223 8.92 -10.16 -19.82
N SER A 224 8.71 -9.44 -18.72
CA SER A 224 9.42 -8.19 -18.45
C SER A 224 10.23 -8.29 -17.17
N GLU A 225 11.41 -7.67 -17.17
CA GLU A 225 12.27 -7.58 -16.00
C GLU A 225 11.53 -6.98 -14.80
N ARG A 226 10.72 -5.95 -15.05
CA ARG A 226 9.89 -5.28 -14.05
C ARG A 226 8.91 -6.25 -13.37
N LEU A 227 8.21 -7.08 -14.14
CA LEU A 227 7.27 -8.06 -13.60
C LEU A 227 8.01 -9.19 -12.85
N TYR A 228 9.14 -9.65 -13.40
CA TYR A 228 9.97 -10.67 -12.79
C TYR A 228 10.47 -10.25 -11.40
N GLN A 229 10.98 -9.02 -11.26
CA GLN A 229 11.46 -8.50 -9.97
C GLN A 229 10.33 -8.28 -8.94
N TYR A 230 9.07 -8.13 -9.38
CA TYR A 230 7.93 -7.93 -8.48
C TYR A 230 7.47 -9.22 -7.78
N TYR A 231 7.68 -10.40 -8.38
CA TYR A 231 7.27 -11.68 -7.77
C TYR A 231 7.90 -11.89 -6.39
N ALA A 232 7.11 -12.31 -5.40
CA ALA A 232 7.58 -12.53 -4.03
C ALA A 232 8.68 -13.62 -3.96
N GLU A 233 8.61 -14.58 -4.88
CA GLU A 233 9.58 -15.64 -5.09
C GLU A 233 10.97 -15.10 -5.46
N ASN A 234 11.04 -13.92 -6.09
CA ASN A 234 12.28 -13.27 -6.52
C ASN A 234 12.78 -12.20 -5.54
N ARG A 235 11.96 -11.84 -4.53
CA ARG A 235 12.30 -10.92 -3.42
C ARG A 235 12.80 -11.65 -2.16
N ARG A 236 13.30 -12.87 -2.34
CA ARG A 236 13.83 -13.70 -1.24
C ARG A 236 15.16 -13.15 -0.74
N ILE A 237 15.48 -13.45 0.52
CA ILE A 237 16.80 -13.22 1.10
C ILE A 237 17.81 -14.01 0.27
N LYS A 238 18.78 -13.32 -0.34
CA LYS A 238 19.84 -13.92 -1.16
C LYS A 238 21.18 -14.05 -0.44
N ASP A 239 21.27 -13.53 0.79
CA ASP A 239 22.49 -13.56 1.59
C ASP A 239 22.93 -15.03 1.83
N PRO A 240 24.09 -15.47 1.29
CA PRO A 240 24.53 -16.85 1.40
C PRO A 240 24.88 -17.28 2.83
N GLN A 241 25.23 -16.36 3.73
CA GLN A 241 25.48 -16.68 5.14
C GLN A 241 24.16 -16.92 5.87
N VAL A 242 23.18 -16.03 5.69
CA VAL A 242 21.85 -16.18 6.28
C VAL A 242 21.17 -17.47 5.80
N LEU A 243 21.28 -17.77 4.50
CA LEU A 243 20.69 -18.99 3.94
C LEU A 243 21.34 -20.27 4.49
N ARG A 244 22.67 -20.30 4.65
CA ARG A 244 23.37 -21.45 5.27
C ARG A 244 22.94 -21.65 6.71
N GLN A 245 22.91 -20.59 7.50
CA GLN A 245 22.49 -20.64 8.90
C GLN A 245 21.04 -21.12 9.05
N ILE A 246 20.13 -20.66 8.19
CA ILE A 246 18.75 -21.17 8.16
C ILE A 246 18.70 -22.65 7.78
N ALA A 247 19.53 -23.10 6.84
CA ALA A 247 19.62 -24.50 6.46
C ALA A 247 20.13 -25.37 7.62
N ASP A 248 21.13 -24.91 8.37
CA ASP A 248 21.68 -25.61 9.53
C ASP A 248 20.63 -25.70 10.65
N MET A 249 19.95 -24.60 10.97
CA MET A 249 18.86 -24.58 11.95
C MET A 249 17.73 -25.55 11.58
N LYS A 250 17.34 -25.56 10.30
CA LYS A 250 16.32 -26.49 9.81
C LYS A 250 16.79 -27.95 9.89
N SER A 251 18.07 -28.21 9.61
CA SER A 251 18.68 -29.54 9.69
C SER A 251 18.78 -30.04 11.14
N ALA A 252 18.93 -29.10 12.09
CA ALA A 252 18.84 -29.35 13.52
C ALA A 252 17.39 -29.50 14.05
N GLY A 253 16.39 -29.46 13.18
CA GLY A 253 14.98 -29.70 13.53
C GLY A 253 14.19 -28.46 13.97
N ALA A 254 14.72 -27.25 13.79
CA ALA A 254 13.98 -26.03 14.12
C ALA A 254 12.74 -25.85 13.21
N ASP A 255 11.62 -25.46 13.82
CA ASP A 255 10.41 -25.11 13.09
C ASP A 255 10.47 -23.67 12.55
N ALA A 256 9.53 -23.30 11.67
CA ALA A 256 9.52 -21.99 11.02
C ALA A 256 9.41 -20.82 12.02
N LYS A 257 8.71 -21.05 13.14
CA LYS A 257 8.56 -20.05 14.21
C LYS A 257 9.88 -19.87 14.95
N GLY A 258 10.56 -20.96 15.30
CA GLY A 258 11.87 -20.94 15.95
C GLY A 258 12.95 -20.28 15.10
N ILE A 259 12.95 -20.52 13.78
CA ILE A 259 13.85 -19.83 12.84
C ILE A 259 13.57 -18.32 12.82
N LEU A 260 12.29 -17.91 12.76
CA LEU A 260 11.92 -16.50 12.77
C LEU A 260 12.32 -15.80 14.07
N ASP A 261 12.09 -16.46 15.21
CA ASP A 261 12.46 -15.93 16.52
C ASP A 261 13.98 -15.87 16.70
N TYR A 262 14.73 -16.83 16.16
CA TYR A 262 16.19 -16.76 16.09
C TYR A 262 16.65 -15.55 15.27
N LEU A 263 16.11 -15.35 14.07
CA LEU A 263 16.47 -14.21 13.24
C LEU A 263 16.21 -12.89 13.98
N ARG A 264 15.04 -12.75 14.62
CA ARG A 264 14.70 -11.56 15.43
C ARG A 264 15.70 -11.30 16.57
N ARG A 265 16.20 -12.35 17.22
CA ARG A 265 17.18 -12.23 18.33
C ARG A 265 18.60 -11.95 17.86
N ASN A 266 18.95 -12.36 16.63
CA ASN A 266 20.31 -12.26 16.10
C ASN A 266 20.47 -11.15 15.04
N THR A 267 19.41 -10.39 14.76
CA THR A 267 19.48 -9.17 13.97
C THR A 267 19.45 -7.94 14.88
N ASP A 268 20.21 -6.91 14.52
CA ASP A 268 20.25 -5.61 15.24
C ASP A 268 18.96 -4.77 15.11
N VAL A 269 17.90 -5.36 14.54
CA VAL A 269 16.60 -4.74 14.30
C VAL A 269 15.58 -5.35 15.24
N THR A 270 15.49 -4.80 16.45
CA THR A 270 14.50 -5.23 17.44
C THR A 270 13.10 -4.66 17.14
N ILE A 271 12.07 -5.24 17.74
CA ILE A 271 10.69 -4.74 17.62
C ILE A 271 10.60 -3.32 18.18
N GLU A 272 11.31 -3.07 19.28
CA GLU A 272 11.38 -1.78 19.95
C GLU A 272 12.03 -0.73 19.05
N LYS A 273 13.14 -1.09 18.37
CA LYS A 273 13.79 -0.22 17.38
C LYS A 273 12.85 0.12 16.22
N LYS A 274 12.11 -0.88 15.70
CA LYS A 274 11.09 -0.67 14.66
C LYS A 274 9.97 0.27 15.14
N GLN A 275 9.48 0.09 16.36
CA GLN A 275 8.44 0.94 16.95
C GLN A 275 8.94 2.38 17.20
N ALA A 276 10.18 2.54 17.66
CA ALA A 276 10.78 3.85 17.89
C ALA A 276 10.99 4.64 16.59
N VAL A 277 11.44 3.97 15.52
CA VAL A 277 11.56 4.59 14.18
C VAL A 277 10.20 5.03 13.68
N LYS A 278 9.16 4.19 13.82
CA LYS A 278 7.79 4.56 13.47
C LYS A 278 7.27 5.77 14.25
N ALA A 279 7.50 5.78 15.57
CA ALA A 279 7.09 6.90 16.42
C ALA A 279 7.77 8.20 15.97
N SER A 280 9.05 8.13 15.58
CA SER A 280 9.79 9.27 15.03
C SER A 280 9.19 9.77 13.72
N CYS A 281 8.83 8.87 12.78
CA CYS A 281 8.14 9.25 11.55
C CYS A 281 6.76 9.91 11.82
N HIS A 282 6.02 9.41 12.82
CA HIS A 282 4.75 10.01 13.21
C HIS A 282 4.93 11.44 13.74
N LEU A 283 5.97 11.66 14.56
CA LEU A 283 6.31 12.98 15.06
C LEU A 283 6.79 13.93 13.95
N MET A 284 7.53 13.42 12.95
CA MET A 284 7.85 14.18 11.74
C MET A 284 6.58 14.63 11.00
N MET A 285 5.62 13.73 10.82
CA MET A 285 4.33 14.04 10.18
C MET A 285 3.57 15.13 10.97
N LYS A 286 3.59 15.07 12.30
CA LYS A 286 2.91 16.00 13.22
C LYS A 286 3.70 17.25 13.61
N SER A 287 4.84 17.48 12.95
CA SER A 287 5.69 18.63 13.27
C SER A 287 5.01 19.95 12.93
N ARG A 288 5.16 20.94 13.82
CA ARG A 288 4.55 22.27 13.69
C ARG A 288 5.45 23.30 13.02
N ASN A 289 6.73 22.96 12.85
CA ASN A 289 7.71 23.81 12.20
C ASN A 289 8.90 22.97 11.72
N ALA A 290 9.77 23.61 10.93
CA ALA A 290 10.97 22.98 10.39
C ALA A 290 11.96 22.50 11.45
N LEU A 291 12.01 23.15 12.62
CA LEU A 291 12.92 22.77 13.70
C LEU A 291 12.49 21.46 14.38
N GLU A 292 11.20 21.31 14.69
CA GLU A 292 10.62 20.06 15.19
C GLU A 292 10.80 18.93 14.19
N TYR A 293 10.51 19.18 12.91
CA TYR A 293 10.68 18.19 11.85
C TYR A 293 12.13 17.68 11.78
N LYS A 294 13.08 18.61 11.77
CA LYS A 294 14.51 18.28 11.75
C LYS A 294 14.90 17.46 12.98
N LYS A 295 14.46 17.87 14.18
CA LYS A 295 14.73 17.14 15.43
C LYS A 295 14.23 15.69 15.37
N TYR A 296 13.03 15.44 14.87
CA TYR A 296 12.49 14.08 14.77
C TYR A 296 13.14 13.27 13.66
N LYS A 297 13.54 13.91 12.55
CA LYS A 297 14.34 13.28 11.50
C LYS A 297 15.73 12.88 11.99
N ASP A 298 16.38 13.72 12.80
CA ASP A 298 17.68 13.43 13.39
C ASP A 298 17.55 12.32 14.45
N THR A 299 16.46 12.33 15.23
CA THR A 299 16.11 11.20 16.14
C THR A 299 15.96 9.89 15.36
N MET A 300 15.23 9.91 14.24
CA MET A 300 15.07 8.74 13.38
C MET A 300 16.42 8.24 12.85
N LEU A 301 17.29 9.14 12.38
CA LEU A 301 18.63 8.77 11.92
C LEU A 301 19.49 8.20 13.08
N GLY A 302 19.40 8.78 14.27
CA GLY A 302 20.06 8.26 15.47
C GLY A 302 19.61 6.84 15.83
N LEU A 303 18.31 6.55 15.73
CA LEU A 303 17.75 5.21 15.92
C LEU A 303 18.24 4.21 14.84
N LEU A 304 18.62 4.69 13.66
CA LEU A 304 19.25 3.90 12.60
C LEU A 304 20.78 3.84 12.76
N GLY A 305 21.31 4.20 13.94
CA GLY A 305 22.75 4.16 14.25
C GLY A 305 23.55 5.30 13.64
N GLY A 306 22.89 6.42 13.27
CA GLY A 306 23.54 7.54 12.58
C GLY A 306 23.96 7.24 11.14
N ASN A 307 23.54 6.09 10.61
CA ASN A 307 24.00 5.60 9.32
C ASN A 307 23.16 6.18 8.18
N THR A 308 23.69 7.20 7.51
CA THR A 308 23.05 7.77 6.31
C THR A 308 23.02 6.80 5.12
N SER A 309 23.83 5.73 5.17
CA SER A 309 23.78 4.65 4.20
C SER A 309 22.73 3.58 4.49
N ASP A 310 21.99 3.69 5.61
CA ASP A 310 20.90 2.80 5.93
C ASP A 310 19.84 2.78 4.82
N GLN A 311 19.33 1.60 4.48
CA GLN A 311 18.43 1.43 3.34
C GLN A 311 17.09 2.13 3.54
N PHE A 312 16.58 2.18 4.78
CA PHE A 312 15.36 2.90 5.09
C PHE A 312 15.61 4.41 5.07
N TYR A 313 16.74 4.89 5.58
CA TYR A 313 17.09 6.31 5.52
C TYR A 313 17.22 6.82 4.07
N LYS A 314 17.93 6.08 3.20
CA LYS A 314 18.02 6.40 1.76
C LYS A 314 16.65 6.43 1.10
N TYR A 315 15.79 5.47 1.43
CA TYR A 315 14.42 5.44 0.93
C TYR A 315 13.63 6.67 1.40
N CYS A 316 13.69 7.01 2.69
CA CYS A 316 13.01 8.18 3.25
C CYS A 316 13.46 9.48 2.56
N GLN A 317 14.77 9.65 2.34
CA GLN A 317 15.28 10.81 1.61
C GLN A 317 14.79 10.86 0.15
N ALA A 318 14.83 9.74 -0.56
CA ALA A 318 14.48 9.72 -1.98
C ALA A 318 12.97 9.80 -2.25
N ASN A 319 12.12 9.52 -1.25
CA ASN A 319 10.67 9.34 -1.46
C ASN A 319 9.81 10.24 -0.59
N TRP A 320 10.16 10.38 0.68
CA TRP A 320 9.32 11.08 1.64
C TRP A 320 9.78 12.51 1.83
N GLU A 321 11.10 12.76 1.79
CA GLU A 321 11.63 14.12 1.88
C GLU A 321 11.23 14.97 0.67
N LEU A 322 11.22 14.39 -0.54
CA LEU A 322 10.90 15.11 -1.78
C LEU A 322 9.45 15.59 -1.84
N CYS A 323 8.52 14.90 -1.18
CA CYS A 323 7.10 15.26 -1.13
C CYS A 323 6.63 15.60 0.29
N LYS A 324 7.54 16.05 1.18
CA LYS A 324 7.18 16.36 2.58
C LYS A 324 6.07 17.41 2.71
N ASP A 325 5.91 18.26 1.70
CA ASP A 325 4.83 19.24 1.64
C ASP A 325 3.43 18.59 1.59
N GLU A 326 3.32 17.34 1.15
CA GLU A 326 2.05 16.62 1.03
C GLU A 326 1.63 15.90 2.32
N TRP A 327 2.56 15.59 3.22
CA TRP A 327 2.28 14.74 4.38
C TRP A 327 2.72 15.30 5.73
N VAL A 328 3.52 16.38 5.77
CA VAL A 328 3.92 17.04 7.02
C VAL A 328 2.97 18.19 7.35
N ASP A 329 2.42 18.20 8.55
CA ASP A 329 1.36 19.12 8.97
C ASP A 329 1.73 20.60 8.71
N TYR A 330 2.89 21.11 9.17
CA TYR A 330 3.23 22.53 9.01
C TYR A 330 3.43 23.01 7.56
N HIS A 331 3.69 22.10 6.61
CA HIS A 331 3.73 22.45 5.20
C HIS A 331 2.34 22.48 4.57
N ARG A 332 1.37 21.80 5.20
CA ARG A 332 -0.03 21.69 4.77
C ARG A 332 -0.95 22.71 5.41
N ASP A 333 -0.40 23.63 6.22
CA ASP A 333 -1.15 24.66 6.94
C ASP A 333 -1.96 25.59 6.02
N ASN A 334 -1.65 25.63 4.72
CA ASN A 334 -2.38 26.39 3.69
C ASN A 334 -3.36 25.53 2.86
N VAL A 335 -3.54 24.25 3.18
CA VAL A 335 -4.38 23.32 2.41
C VAL A 335 -5.56 22.85 3.28
N PRO A 336 -6.82 22.96 2.80
CA PRO A 336 -7.96 22.41 3.50
C PRO A 336 -7.86 20.89 3.64
N HIS A 337 -7.65 20.41 4.86
CA HIS A 337 -7.63 18.98 5.15
C HIS A 337 -8.70 18.58 6.17
N LEU A 338 -9.43 19.52 6.79
CA LEU A 338 -10.57 19.27 7.68
C LEU A 338 -10.25 18.32 8.85
N SER A 339 -9.01 18.37 9.37
CA SER A 339 -8.46 17.39 10.34
C SER A 339 -8.49 15.93 9.87
N ASN A 340 -8.68 15.69 8.58
CA ASN A 340 -8.63 14.38 7.97
C ASN A 340 -7.20 14.06 7.53
N HIS A 341 -6.49 13.34 8.39
CA HIS A 341 -5.12 12.88 8.12
C HIS A 341 -5.02 11.37 7.86
N THR A 342 -6.16 10.67 7.71
CA THR A 342 -6.17 9.20 7.63
C THR A 342 -6.83 8.69 6.34
N ASN A 343 -6.25 7.63 5.78
CA ASN A 343 -6.80 6.96 4.61
C ASN A 343 -7.93 5.99 4.96
N ASN A 344 -8.21 5.78 6.26
CA ASN A 344 -9.16 4.78 6.78
C ASN A 344 -10.56 4.93 6.19
N ARG A 345 -11.01 6.17 5.92
CA ARG A 345 -12.31 6.43 5.30
C ARG A 345 -12.37 5.87 3.87
N ILE A 346 -11.30 6.09 3.11
CA ILE A 346 -11.16 5.62 1.73
C ILE A 346 -11.02 4.09 1.75
N GLU A 347 -10.11 3.56 2.56
CA GLU A 347 -9.85 2.12 2.68
C GLU A 347 -11.07 1.33 3.14
N CYS A 348 -11.82 1.83 4.14
CA CYS A 348 -13.07 1.22 4.58
C CYS A 348 -14.12 1.19 3.47
N GLY A 349 -14.22 2.26 2.67
CA GLY A 349 -15.07 2.31 1.47
C GLY A 349 -14.70 1.23 0.46
N TRP A 350 -13.42 1.12 0.12
CA TRP A 350 -12.91 0.07 -0.78
C TRP A 350 -13.19 -1.34 -0.26
N VAL A 351 -13.05 -1.57 1.05
CA VAL A 351 -13.33 -2.86 1.66
C VAL A 351 -14.80 -3.24 1.53
N LYS A 352 -15.72 -2.30 1.75
CA LYS A 352 -17.16 -2.53 1.59
C LYS A 352 -17.54 -2.76 0.13
N LEU A 353 -16.98 -1.96 -0.79
CA LEU A 353 -17.22 -2.11 -2.23
C LEU A 353 -16.80 -3.50 -2.73
N LYS A 354 -15.60 -3.95 -2.32
CA LYS A 354 -15.08 -5.30 -2.63
C LYS A 354 -15.93 -6.44 -2.07
N GLN A 355 -16.77 -6.20 -1.06
CA GLN A 355 -17.70 -7.20 -0.54
C GLN A 355 -19.00 -7.28 -1.34
N LYS A 356 -19.37 -6.20 -2.03
CA LYS A 356 -20.61 -6.10 -2.82
C LYS A 356 -20.39 -6.51 -4.27
N VAL A 357 -19.21 -6.20 -4.83
CA VAL A 357 -18.82 -6.64 -6.17
C VAL A 357 -18.34 -8.09 -6.11
N LYS A 358 -19.04 -8.96 -6.82
CA LYS A 358 -18.68 -10.38 -6.97
C LYS A 358 -17.72 -10.55 -8.15
N ARG A 359 -16.97 -11.65 -8.13
CA ARG A 359 -15.94 -11.90 -9.17
C ARG A 359 -16.53 -12.46 -10.46
N GLU A 360 -17.73 -13.00 -10.35
CA GLU A 360 -18.50 -13.59 -11.43
C GLU A 360 -19.21 -12.53 -12.27
N TYR A 361 -19.19 -11.25 -11.84
CA TYR A 361 -19.76 -10.15 -12.60
C TYR A 361 -18.88 -9.86 -13.81
N THR A 362 -19.51 -9.69 -14.96
CA THR A 362 -18.90 -9.05 -16.12
C THR A 362 -18.50 -7.61 -15.78
N ILE A 363 -17.65 -6.99 -16.61
CA ILE A 363 -17.23 -5.59 -16.41
C ILE A 363 -18.46 -4.68 -16.37
N ASP A 364 -19.43 -4.89 -17.26
CA ASP A 364 -20.65 -4.08 -17.33
C ASP A 364 -21.51 -4.24 -16.07
N GLU A 365 -21.71 -5.47 -15.58
CA GLU A 365 -22.43 -5.72 -14.32
C GLU A 365 -21.71 -5.12 -13.11
N MET A 366 -20.38 -5.18 -13.09
CA MET A 366 -19.57 -4.56 -12.03
C MET A 366 -19.72 -3.04 -12.06
N LEU A 367 -19.55 -2.40 -13.22
CA LEU A 367 -19.67 -0.95 -13.35
C LEU A 367 -21.08 -0.49 -12.98
N ALA A 368 -22.12 -1.15 -13.49
CA ALA A 368 -23.51 -0.85 -13.13
C ALA A 368 -23.74 -0.98 -11.62
N THR A 369 -23.19 -2.01 -10.97
CA THR A 369 -23.29 -2.19 -9.51
C THR A 369 -22.58 -1.08 -8.75
N ILE A 370 -21.37 -0.68 -9.18
CA ILE A 370 -20.60 0.39 -8.53
C ILE A 370 -21.31 1.73 -8.67
N ILE A 371 -21.80 2.06 -9.87
CA ILE A 371 -22.56 3.29 -10.14
C ILE A 371 -23.81 3.32 -9.27
N MET A 372 -24.60 2.25 -9.24
CA MET A 372 -25.79 2.15 -8.39
C MET A 372 -25.46 2.31 -6.89
N LEU A 373 -24.36 1.74 -6.40
CA LEU A 373 -23.93 1.90 -5.01
C LEU A 373 -23.46 3.34 -4.70
N GLN A 374 -22.81 3.98 -5.67
CA GLN A 374 -22.41 5.38 -5.58
C GLN A 374 -23.65 6.28 -5.53
N GLU A 375 -24.56 6.15 -6.51
CA GLU A 375 -25.84 6.88 -6.56
C GLU A 375 -26.62 6.71 -5.26
N TRP A 376 -26.76 5.48 -4.76
CA TRP A 376 -27.42 5.22 -3.48
C TRP A 376 -26.74 5.92 -2.30
N SER A 377 -25.41 5.97 -2.29
CA SER A 377 -24.64 6.66 -1.25
C SER A 377 -24.78 8.18 -1.37
N GLU A 378 -24.82 8.72 -2.58
CA GLU A 378 -25.03 10.14 -2.86
C GLU A 378 -26.44 10.56 -2.46
N ASP A 379 -27.47 9.79 -2.85
CA ASP A 379 -28.85 10.00 -2.44
C ASP A 379 -29.02 9.93 -0.92
N SER A 380 -28.39 8.95 -0.27
CA SER A 380 -28.39 8.85 1.19
C SER A 380 -27.74 10.06 1.84
N TYR A 381 -26.61 10.52 1.30
CA TYR A 381 -25.91 11.72 1.78
C TYR A 381 -26.75 12.99 1.57
N VAL A 382 -27.32 13.19 0.38
CA VAL A 382 -28.20 14.33 0.08
C VAL A 382 -29.43 14.31 0.98
N LYS A 383 -30.00 13.13 1.23
CA LYS A 383 -31.13 12.99 2.14
C LYS A 383 -30.73 13.34 3.57
N GLU A 384 -29.59 12.89 4.07
CA GLU A 384 -29.09 13.25 5.40
C GLU A 384 -28.80 14.76 5.50
N PHE A 385 -28.24 15.34 4.45
CA PHE A 385 -27.94 16.77 4.36
C PHE A 385 -29.19 17.65 4.29
N THR A 386 -30.24 17.20 3.60
CA THR A 386 -31.49 17.95 3.41
C THR A 386 -32.57 17.62 4.45
N ALA A 387 -32.43 16.54 5.22
CA ALA A 387 -33.39 16.13 6.23
C ALA A 387 -33.52 17.19 7.33
N LEU A 388 -34.72 17.78 7.44
CA LEU A 388 -35.10 18.65 8.54
C LEU A 388 -35.19 17.82 9.83
N GLY A 389 -34.32 18.10 10.81
CA GLY A 389 -34.29 17.41 12.12
C GLY A 389 -32.93 16.84 12.53
N THR A 390 -31.89 16.90 11.68
CA THR A 390 -30.50 16.52 12.03
C THR A 390 -29.72 17.64 12.73
N ARG A 391 -30.35 18.81 12.90
CA ARG A 391 -29.76 19.97 13.57
C ARG A 391 -29.63 19.69 15.06
N GLN A 392 -28.43 19.92 15.60
CA GLN A 392 -28.16 19.64 17.00
C GLN A 392 -28.95 20.60 17.89
N THR A 393 -29.55 20.09 18.96
CA THR A 393 -29.79 20.93 20.13
C THR A 393 -28.42 21.31 20.71
N PRO A 394 -28.22 22.57 21.13
CA PRO A 394 -27.00 22.96 21.84
C PRO A 394 -26.76 22.00 23.00
N LEU A 395 -25.48 21.75 23.35
CA LEU A 395 -25.18 21.09 24.62
C LEU A 395 -25.88 21.88 25.74
N GLN A 396 -26.39 21.20 26.76
CA GLN A 396 -27.23 21.87 27.77
C GLN A 396 -26.50 23.02 28.49
N GLU A 397 -25.18 22.93 28.59
CA GLU A 397 -24.28 23.98 29.07
C GLU A 397 -24.12 25.18 28.10
N ASP A 398 -24.34 24.98 26.80
CA ASP A 398 -24.21 26.00 25.75
C ASP A 398 -25.54 26.66 25.40
N ALA A 399 -26.66 26.04 25.77
CA ALA A 399 -28.01 26.54 25.50
C ALA A 399 -28.29 27.91 26.17
N VAL A 400 -27.47 28.31 27.14
CA VAL A 400 -27.55 29.61 27.80
C VAL A 400 -26.88 30.73 27.00
N ASP A 401 -25.95 30.39 26.08
CA ASP A 401 -25.28 31.36 25.21
C ASP A 401 -26.07 31.51 23.89
N PRO A 402 -26.60 32.71 23.57
CA PRO A 402 -27.39 32.91 22.37
C PRO A 402 -26.63 32.67 21.06
N GLU A 403 -25.33 32.98 21.00
CA GLU A 403 -24.50 32.82 19.80
C GLU A 403 -24.19 31.33 19.57
N LEU A 404 -23.85 30.58 20.63
CA LEU A 404 -23.68 29.13 20.53
C LEU A 404 -24.99 28.42 20.19
N SER A 405 -26.11 28.90 20.75
CA SER A 405 -27.43 28.37 20.43
C SER A 405 -27.80 28.57 18.96
N ALA A 406 -27.54 29.76 18.41
CA ALA A 406 -27.74 30.04 17.00
C ALA A 406 -26.81 29.19 16.11
N LEU A 407 -25.55 29.00 16.53
CA LEU A 407 -24.56 28.23 15.79
C LEU A 407 -24.90 26.73 15.73
N ALA A 408 -25.41 26.15 16.81
CA ALA A 408 -25.80 24.73 16.88
C ALA A 408 -26.88 24.37 15.85
N VAL A 409 -27.73 25.33 15.48
CA VAL A 409 -28.77 25.16 14.46
C VAL A 409 -28.20 25.19 13.03
N GLN A 410 -27.05 25.83 12.83
CA GLN A 410 -26.45 26.05 11.50
C GLN A 410 -25.38 25.02 11.13
N LEU A 411 -24.69 24.46 12.13
CA LEU A 411 -23.55 23.56 11.90
C LEU A 411 -23.91 22.09 12.14
N SER A 412 -23.15 21.20 11.50
CA SER A 412 -23.19 19.78 11.85
C SER A 412 -22.67 19.55 13.27
N PRO A 413 -23.04 18.45 13.94
CA PRO A 413 -22.57 18.14 15.29
C PRO A 413 -21.06 18.17 15.47
N HIS A 414 -20.32 17.72 14.46
CA HIS A 414 -18.87 17.71 14.47
C HIS A 414 -18.28 19.12 14.34
N ALA A 415 -18.77 19.90 13.35
CA ALA A 415 -18.32 21.27 13.14
C ALA A 415 -18.66 22.18 14.32
N TYR A 416 -19.85 22.01 14.92
CA TYR A 416 -20.26 22.75 16.13
C TYR A 416 -19.25 22.59 17.27
N ARG A 417 -18.87 21.35 17.61
CA ARG A 417 -17.88 21.10 18.68
C ARG A 417 -16.53 21.76 18.44
N ILE A 418 -16.13 21.88 17.17
CA ILE A 418 -14.87 22.52 16.78
C ILE A 418 -14.97 24.03 16.91
N VAL A 419 -16.02 24.65 16.37
CA VAL A 419 -16.22 26.11 16.37
C VAL A 419 -16.54 26.62 17.78
N ALA A 420 -17.35 25.88 18.56
CA ALA A 420 -17.69 26.24 19.93
C ALA A 420 -16.46 26.33 20.84
N LYS A 421 -15.40 25.54 20.59
CA LYS A 421 -14.12 25.67 21.32
C LYS A 421 -13.38 26.96 20.95
N GLN A 422 -13.39 27.34 19.68
CA GLN A 422 -12.80 28.61 19.24
C GLN A 422 -13.54 29.81 19.85
N TYR A 423 -14.88 29.75 19.87
CA TYR A 423 -15.72 30.81 20.42
C TYR A 423 -15.50 30.98 21.93
N ARG A 424 -15.56 29.89 22.71
CA ARG A 424 -15.29 29.93 24.16
C ARG A 424 -13.93 30.53 24.49
N PHE A 425 -12.92 30.26 23.66
CA PHE A 425 -11.61 30.90 23.80
C PHE A 425 -11.69 32.39 23.47
N ALA A 426 -12.35 32.79 22.38
CA ALA A 426 -12.42 34.19 21.95
C ALA A 426 -13.11 35.13 22.96
N ILE A 427 -14.04 34.60 23.77
CA ILE A 427 -14.76 35.35 24.81
C ILE A 427 -14.08 35.30 26.19
N SER A 428 -13.08 34.45 26.40
CA SER A 428 -12.47 34.28 27.71
C SER A 428 -11.39 35.32 28.00
N ASP A 429 -11.13 35.57 29.28
CA ASP A 429 -10.11 36.54 29.74
C ASP A 429 -8.70 36.30 29.13
N PRO A 430 -8.24 35.06 28.88
CA PRO A 430 -6.97 34.80 28.21
C PRO A 430 -6.88 35.28 26.76
N ALA A 431 -7.98 35.62 26.07
CA ALA A 431 -7.96 36.10 24.69
C ALA A 431 -7.71 37.62 24.59
N GLN A 432 -6.62 38.08 25.19
CA GLN A 432 -6.14 39.46 25.10
C GLN A 432 -5.43 39.66 23.75
N TYR A 433 -6.21 39.94 22.72
CA TYR A 433 -5.67 40.32 21.41
C TYR A 433 -5.55 41.83 21.29
N CYS A 434 -4.36 42.31 20.96
CA CYS A 434 -4.14 43.65 20.44
C CYS A 434 -4.58 43.68 18.98
N ILE A 435 -5.44 44.64 18.63
CA ILE A 435 -6.04 44.77 17.28
C ILE A 435 -5.58 46.09 16.67
N ASP A 436 -4.84 46.00 15.57
CA ASP A 436 -4.49 47.14 14.73
C ASP A 436 -5.35 47.12 13.45
N ALA A 437 -6.24 48.11 13.33
CA ALA A 437 -7.12 48.31 12.17
C ALA A 437 -6.75 49.56 11.36
N SER A 438 -5.50 50.04 11.46
CA SER A 438 -5.00 51.22 10.75
C SER A 438 -5.06 51.10 9.22
N THR A 439 -5.01 49.87 8.69
CA THR A 439 -5.08 49.61 7.25
C THR A 439 -6.52 49.36 6.82
N PRO A 440 -7.09 50.17 5.91
CA PRO A 440 -8.45 49.94 5.41
C PRO A 440 -8.64 48.52 4.86
N GLY A 441 -9.68 47.83 5.31
CA GLY A 441 -10.01 46.48 4.88
C GLY A 441 -9.23 45.35 5.56
N LYS A 442 -8.29 45.65 6.47
CA LYS A 442 -7.47 44.65 7.17
C LYS A 442 -7.34 44.98 8.66
N ALA A 443 -7.49 43.96 9.50
CA ALA A 443 -7.16 44.02 10.91
C ALA A 443 -6.02 43.04 11.20
N LEU A 444 -4.99 43.52 11.89
CA LEU A 444 -3.88 42.72 12.38
C LEU A 444 -4.12 42.38 13.85
N LEU A 445 -4.20 41.09 14.17
CA LEU A 445 -4.39 40.60 15.52
C LEU A 445 -3.14 39.89 16.01
N HIS A 446 -2.72 40.19 17.24
CA HIS A 446 -1.67 39.47 17.95
C HIS A 446 -2.01 39.40 19.44
N MET A 447 -1.49 38.39 20.14
CA MET A 447 -1.71 38.24 21.58
C MET A 447 -0.83 39.23 22.36
N GLU A 448 -1.43 39.88 23.36
CA GLU A 448 -0.74 40.82 24.25
C GLU A 448 0.32 40.10 25.09
N GLY A 449 1.49 40.71 25.26
CA GLY A 449 2.61 40.13 26.04
C GLY A 449 3.41 39.03 25.34
N VAL A 450 3.14 38.73 24.06
CA VAL A 450 3.94 37.79 23.25
C VAL A 450 4.80 38.61 22.27
N GLU A 451 6.02 38.94 22.68
CA GLU A 451 6.94 39.85 21.95
C GLU A 451 7.30 39.38 20.52
N ASP A 452 7.04 38.12 20.19
CA ASP A 452 7.26 37.52 18.86
C ASP A 452 6.07 36.64 18.40
N GLY A 453 4.84 37.03 18.78
CA GLY A 453 3.64 36.24 18.55
C GLY A 453 3.23 36.11 17.08
N GLU A 454 2.62 34.98 16.71
CA GLU A 454 1.97 34.80 15.40
C GLU A 454 0.99 35.95 15.15
N ARG A 455 1.29 36.79 14.15
CA ARG A 455 0.41 37.87 13.73
C ARG A 455 -0.60 37.30 12.73
N HIS A 456 -1.88 37.53 12.99
CA HIS A 456 -2.94 37.05 12.13
C HIS A 456 -3.63 38.23 11.45
N VAL A 457 -3.61 38.21 10.11
CA VAL A 457 -4.34 39.19 9.30
C VAL A 457 -5.75 38.67 9.05
N VAL A 458 -6.74 39.51 9.32
CA VAL A 458 -8.16 39.27 9.05
C VAL A 458 -8.68 40.38 8.12
N ASN A 459 -9.37 40.00 7.05
CA ASN A 459 -10.10 40.92 6.20
C ASN A 459 -11.35 41.40 6.94
N THR A 460 -11.50 42.72 7.12
CA THR A 460 -12.60 43.30 7.90
C THR A 460 -13.94 43.34 7.16
N GLN A 461 -13.94 43.16 5.84
CA GLN A 461 -15.16 43.12 5.01
C GLN A 461 -15.69 41.69 4.85
N THR A 462 -14.81 40.73 4.59
CA THR A 462 -15.18 39.34 4.33
C THR A 462 -15.05 38.42 5.55
N PHE A 463 -14.44 38.90 6.63
CA PHE A 463 -14.14 38.13 7.84
C PHE A 463 -13.32 36.85 7.58
N GLN A 464 -12.51 36.87 6.52
CA GLN A 464 -11.56 35.81 6.19
C GLN A 464 -10.18 36.12 6.77
N GLY A 465 -9.55 35.12 7.37
CA GLY A 465 -8.22 35.23 7.97
C GLY A 465 -7.24 34.19 7.44
N GLY A 466 -5.95 34.52 7.52
CA GLY A 466 -4.86 33.64 7.08
C GLY A 466 -4.41 32.61 8.12
N CYS A 467 -5.11 32.44 9.25
CA CYS A 467 -4.65 31.51 10.28
C CYS A 467 -4.87 30.05 9.85
N VAL A 468 -3.94 29.18 10.27
CA VAL A 468 -3.94 27.74 9.96
C VAL A 468 -5.29 27.10 10.21
N PHE A 469 -5.95 27.42 11.33
CA PHE A 469 -7.28 26.89 11.65
C PHE A 469 -8.30 27.16 10.54
N MET A 470 -8.38 28.41 10.05
CA MET A 470 -9.36 28.77 9.02
C MET A 470 -8.97 28.18 7.66
N GLN A 471 -7.68 28.17 7.32
CA GLN A 471 -7.18 27.62 6.06
C GLN A 471 -7.38 26.09 5.97
N THR A 472 -7.15 25.38 7.08
CA THR A 472 -7.22 23.91 7.10
C THR A 472 -8.62 23.36 7.34
N LEU A 473 -9.44 24.04 8.15
CA LEU A 473 -10.78 23.57 8.53
C LEU A 473 -11.92 24.27 7.78
N LEU A 474 -11.66 25.41 7.13
CA LEU A 474 -12.68 26.23 6.47
C LEU A 474 -13.83 26.64 7.42
N LEU A 475 -13.51 26.79 8.71
CA LEU A 475 -14.45 27.17 9.77
C LEU A 475 -14.07 28.52 10.38
N PRO A 476 -15.03 29.26 10.95
CA PRO A 476 -14.76 30.52 11.66
C PRO A 476 -13.74 30.32 12.78
N CYS A 477 -12.68 31.13 12.79
CA CYS A 477 -11.61 31.06 13.77
C CYS A 477 -11.81 32.08 14.91
N ARG A 478 -11.14 31.83 16.05
CA ARG A 478 -11.16 32.72 17.22
C ARG A 478 -10.74 34.16 16.94
N HIS A 479 -9.85 34.40 15.97
CA HIS A 479 -9.37 35.75 15.61
C HIS A 479 -10.50 36.60 15.01
N VAL A 480 -11.27 36.00 14.09
CA VAL A 480 -12.44 36.63 13.49
C VAL A 480 -13.52 36.89 14.53
N MET A 481 -13.77 35.91 15.42
CA MET A 481 -14.75 36.04 16.50
C MET A 481 -14.37 37.19 17.45
N ARG A 482 -13.09 37.27 17.86
CA ARG A 482 -12.61 38.35 18.73
C ARG A 482 -12.73 39.71 18.07
N LEU A 483 -12.32 39.84 16.82
CA LEU A 483 -12.45 41.07 16.05
C LEU A 483 -13.92 41.56 16.03
N ARG A 484 -14.87 40.64 15.80
CA ARG A 484 -16.30 40.98 15.80
C ARG A 484 -16.85 41.38 17.17
N LEU A 485 -16.27 40.87 18.26
CA LEU A 485 -16.67 41.25 19.62
C LEU A 485 -16.20 42.65 20.00
N VAL A 486 -15.03 43.07 19.48
CA VAL A 486 -14.43 44.38 19.80
C VAL A 486 -14.92 45.49 18.86
N VAL A 487 -15.27 45.15 17.60
CA VAL A 487 -15.73 46.12 16.58
C VAL A 487 -17.27 46.29 16.56
N ARG A 488 -18.02 45.48 17.32
CA ARG A 488 -19.49 45.53 17.39
C ARG A 488 -20.02 46.80 18.06
#